data_AF-A0ABC8L161-F1
#
_entry.id   AF-A0ABC8L161-F1
#
_cell.length_a   1.000
_cell.length_b   1.000
_cell.length_c   1.000
_cell.angle_alpha   90.00
_cell.angle_beta   90.00
_cell.angle_gamma   90.00
#
_symmetry.space_group_name_H-M   'P 1'
#
loop_
_entity.id
_entity.type
_entity.pdbx_description
1 polymer ?
#
loop_
_entity_poly.entity_id
_entity_poly.type
_entity_poly.pdbx_seq_one_letter_code
_entity_poly.pdbx_strand_id
1 'polypeptide(L)'
;MSPVFKQNLKGYAEKLIPRKRARTKARYNSEELKNDNNDSMVIVSNKILSIIQQREERQQKEAEKREEKLRLEAEKKKNNVSDTMKEITGLDQHTKFKAVTLIYSLDMKDVFADMSVEERFGWIQTNIS
;
A
#
# COMPACT_ATOMS: atom_id res chain seq x y z
N MET A 1 43.98 -51.48 34.60
CA MET A 1 43.00 -52.51 34.21
C MET A 1 42.58 -53.26 35.46
N SER A 2 41.27 -53.51 35.64
CA SER A 2 40.65 -54.09 36.86
C SER A 2 40.60 -55.63 36.77
N PRO A 3 40.12 -56.37 37.79
CA PRO A 3 38.68 -56.49 38.15
C PRO A 3 38.48 -56.45 39.70
N VAL A 4 37.39 -56.86 40.39
CA VAL A 4 36.01 -57.28 40.02
C VAL A 4 35.01 -56.56 40.96
N PHE A 5 33.75 -56.38 40.55
CA PHE A 5 32.62 -56.07 41.44
C PHE A 5 32.30 -57.21 42.43
N LYS A 6 31.79 -56.87 43.63
CA LYS A 6 30.53 -57.43 44.17
C LYS A 6 29.74 -56.36 44.94
N GLN A 7 28.44 -56.28 44.65
CA GLN A 7 27.48 -55.36 45.26
C GLN A 7 27.05 -55.86 46.65
N ASN A 8 26.49 -54.96 47.47
CA ASN A 8 25.22 -55.23 48.17
C ASN A 8 24.55 -53.93 48.63
N LEU A 9 23.30 -53.71 48.21
CA LEU A 9 22.46 -52.61 48.70
C LEU A 9 21.87 -52.96 50.08
N LYS A 10 21.84 -51.97 50.98
CA LYS A 10 20.64 -51.77 51.81
C LYS A 10 20.47 -50.28 52.16
N GLY A 11 19.29 -49.75 51.90
CA GLY A 11 19.02 -48.32 51.88
C GLY A 11 18.97 -47.67 53.27
N TYR A 12 19.47 -46.44 53.33
CA TYR A 12 19.34 -45.53 54.46
C TYR A 12 17.88 -45.05 54.55
N ALA A 13 17.12 -45.55 55.52
CA ALA A 13 15.73 -45.15 55.75
C ALA A 13 15.63 -44.11 56.86
N GLU A 14 16.17 -42.92 56.60
CA GLU A 14 16.13 -41.80 57.54
C GLU A 14 14.70 -41.24 57.64
N LYS A 15 14.14 -41.27 58.85
CA LYS A 15 12.72 -40.96 59.09
C LYS A 15 12.49 -39.45 59.11
N LEU A 16 11.92 -38.90 58.03
CA LEU A 16 11.47 -37.51 58.01
C LEU A 16 10.31 -37.29 59.00
N ILE A 17 10.56 -36.58 60.09
CA ILE A 17 9.53 -36.22 61.07
C ILE A 17 8.66 -35.08 60.49
N PRO A 18 7.31 -35.22 60.44
CA PRO A 18 6.45 -34.19 59.85
C PRO A 18 6.49 -32.85 60.59
N ARG A 19 6.99 -31.79 59.92
CA ARG A 19 6.89 -30.42 60.42
C ARG A 19 5.43 -29.97 60.40
N LYS A 20 4.81 -29.88 61.59
CA LYS A 20 3.46 -29.31 61.76
C LYS A 20 3.41 -27.91 61.12
N ARG A 21 2.56 -27.73 60.10
CA ARG A 21 2.21 -26.40 59.59
C ARG A 21 1.03 -25.87 60.41
N ALA A 22 1.20 -24.73 61.07
CA ALA A 22 0.05 -23.96 61.49
C ALA A 22 -0.71 -23.49 60.23
N ARG A 23 -2.01 -23.78 60.14
CA ARG A 23 -2.84 -23.31 59.04
C ARG A 23 -3.15 -21.83 59.27
N THR A 24 -2.28 -20.94 58.81
CA THR A 24 -2.60 -19.51 58.69
C THR A 24 -3.88 -19.41 57.86
N LYS A 25 -4.96 -18.92 58.46
CA LYS A 25 -6.19 -18.65 57.71
C LYS A 25 -5.85 -17.59 56.65
N ALA A 26 -6.16 -17.87 55.39
CA ALA A 26 -6.04 -16.88 54.33
C ALA A 26 -6.95 -15.70 54.68
N ARG A 27 -6.36 -14.57 55.08
CA ARG A 27 -7.03 -13.29 54.92
C ARG A 27 -6.97 -12.98 53.44
N TYR A 28 -8.11 -13.12 52.77
CA TYR A 28 -8.32 -12.50 51.47
C TYR A 28 -8.42 -10.99 51.68
N ASN A 29 -7.28 -10.32 51.76
CA ASN A 29 -7.23 -8.90 51.42
C ASN A 29 -7.37 -8.83 49.88
N SER A 30 -8.61 -8.85 49.41
CA SER A 30 -8.95 -8.47 48.03
C SER A 30 -8.95 -6.94 47.93
N GLU A 31 -7.83 -6.31 48.29
CA GLU A 31 -7.58 -4.88 48.07
C GLU A 31 -7.22 -4.68 46.59
N GLU A 32 -8.27 -4.77 45.77
CA GLU A 32 -8.59 -3.92 44.62
C GLU A 32 -7.43 -3.27 43.85
N LEU A 33 -6.44 -4.06 43.45
CA LEU A 33 -5.39 -3.63 42.52
C LEU A 33 -5.92 -3.69 41.07
N LYS A 34 -6.97 -2.91 40.79
CA LYS A 34 -7.72 -2.89 39.53
C LYS A 34 -8.07 -1.46 39.07
N ASN A 35 -7.12 -0.77 38.44
CA ASN A 35 -7.48 0.29 37.48
C ASN A 35 -6.36 0.55 36.44
N ASP A 36 -5.14 0.78 36.92
CA ASP A 36 -4.02 1.35 36.14
C ASP A 36 -3.64 0.57 34.86
N ASN A 37 -3.56 -0.77 34.95
CA ASN A 37 -3.23 -1.61 33.79
C ASN A 37 -4.28 -1.61 32.67
N ASN A 38 -5.57 -1.40 32.99
CA ASN A 38 -6.62 -1.34 31.97
C ASN A 38 -6.56 -0.01 31.21
N ASP A 39 -6.38 1.10 31.92
CA ASP A 39 -6.24 2.42 31.30
C ASP A 39 -5.00 2.47 30.39
N SER A 40 -3.86 1.94 30.86
CA SER A 40 -2.65 1.78 30.05
C SER A 40 -2.88 0.97 28.76
N MET A 41 -3.57 -0.18 28.83
CA MET A 41 -3.91 -0.95 27.63
C MET A 41 -4.89 -0.24 26.70
N VAL A 42 -5.86 0.51 27.23
CA VAL A 42 -6.81 1.31 26.43
C VAL A 42 -6.08 2.44 25.70
N ILE A 43 -5.18 3.16 26.39
CA ILE A 43 -4.34 4.22 25.80
C ILE A 43 -3.46 3.66 24.68
N VAL A 44 -2.82 2.50 24.88
CA VAL A 44 -2.00 1.85 23.84
C VAL A 44 -2.86 1.38 22.67
N SER A 45 -4.02 0.77 22.92
CA SER A 45 -4.95 0.31 21.86
C SER A 45 -5.46 1.46 21.01
N ASN A 46 -5.83 2.59 21.62
CA ASN A 46 -6.28 3.79 20.91
C ASN A 46 -5.15 4.38 20.04
N LYS A 47 -3.91 4.43 20.55
CA LYS A 47 -2.74 4.86 19.75
C LYS A 47 -2.50 3.94 18.55
N ILE A 48 -2.61 2.62 18.73
CA ILE A 48 -2.48 1.64 17.64
C ILE A 48 -3.57 1.88 16.59
N LEU A 49 -4.83 2.09 17.00
CA LEU A 49 -5.94 2.37 16.09
C LEU A 49 -5.70 3.66 15.27
N SER A 50 -5.26 4.74 15.91
CA SER A 50 -4.93 5.99 15.20
C SER A 50 -3.78 5.82 14.19
N ILE A 51 -2.76 5.01 14.52
CA ILE A 51 -1.65 4.70 13.60
C ILE A 51 -2.14 3.89 12.38
N ILE A 52 -3.06 2.95 12.60
CA ILE A 52 -3.68 2.17 11.52
C ILE A 52 -4.51 3.08 10.60
N GLN A 53 -5.41 3.89 11.15
CA GLN A 53 -6.23 4.83 10.38
C GLN A 53 -5.38 5.79 9.54
N GLN A 54 -4.38 6.44 10.14
CA GLN A 54 -3.49 7.33 9.38
C GLN A 54 -2.68 6.60 8.29
N ARG A 55 -2.37 5.31 8.46
CA ARG A 55 -1.69 4.53 7.43
C ARG A 55 -2.64 4.24 6.27
N GLU A 56 -3.88 3.87 6.58
CA GLU A 56 -4.94 3.59 5.61
C GLU A 56 -5.30 4.83 4.79
N GLU A 57 -5.54 5.98 5.44
CA GLU A 57 -5.75 7.28 4.77
C GLU A 57 -4.60 7.64 3.82
N ARG A 58 -3.35 7.45 4.26
CA ARG A 58 -2.16 7.72 3.42
C ARG A 58 -2.11 6.80 2.20
N GLN A 59 -2.40 5.51 2.36
CA GLN A 59 -2.45 4.57 1.24
C GLN A 59 -3.60 4.85 0.28
N GLN A 60 -4.78 5.20 0.80
CA GLN A 60 -5.97 5.50 0.01
C GLN A 60 -5.76 6.77 -0.82
N LYS A 61 -5.19 7.83 -0.23
CA LYS A 61 -4.82 9.07 -0.94
C LYS A 61 -3.72 8.86 -1.98
N GLU A 62 -2.79 7.93 -1.75
CA GLU A 62 -1.75 7.57 -2.72
C GLU A 62 -2.32 6.74 -3.89
N ALA A 63 -3.31 5.88 -3.62
CA ALA A 63 -4.04 5.12 -4.64
C ALA A 63 -4.94 6.04 -5.49
N GLU A 64 -5.73 6.91 -4.86
CA GLU A 64 -6.55 7.92 -5.52
C GLU A 64 -5.71 8.83 -6.41
N LYS A 65 -4.58 9.34 -5.91
CA LYS A 65 -3.65 10.16 -6.71
C LYS A 65 -3.01 9.39 -7.87
N ARG A 66 -2.83 8.06 -7.76
CA ARG A 66 -2.42 7.23 -8.90
C ARG A 66 -3.55 7.08 -9.92
N GLU A 67 -4.77 6.82 -9.48
CA GLU A 67 -5.93 6.68 -10.38
C GLU A 67 -6.24 8.01 -11.08
N GLU A 68 -6.27 9.13 -10.35
CA GLU A 68 -6.41 10.48 -10.90
C GLU A 68 -5.32 10.75 -11.95
N LYS A 69 -4.04 10.50 -11.62
CA LYS A 69 -2.94 10.67 -12.58
C LYS A 69 -3.12 9.78 -13.81
N LEU A 70 -3.53 8.52 -13.65
CA LEU A 70 -3.80 7.61 -14.76
C LEU A 70 -5.00 8.05 -15.61
N ARG A 71 -6.06 8.60 -15.01
CA ARG A 71 -7.19 9.20 -15.72
C ARG A 71 -6.74 10.42 -16.52
N LEU A 72 -6.00 11.34 -15.90
CA LEU A 72 -5.45 12.53 -16.55
C LEU A 72 -4.45 12.18 -17.67
N GLU A 73 -3.72 11.09 -17.54
CA GLU A 73 -2.81 10.55 -18.56
C GLU A 73 -3.56 9.83 -19.70
N ALA A 74 -4.66 9.12 -19.39
CA ALA A 74 -5.56 8.53 -20.38
C ALA A 74 -6.40 9.58 -21.13
N GLU A 75 -6.74 10.68 -20.47
CA GLU A 75 -7.43 11.84 -21.05
C GLU A 75 -6.47 12.63 -21.95
N LYS A 76 -5.25 12.91 -21.50
CA LYS A 76 -4.19 13.49 -22.36
C LYS A 76 -3.87 12.64 -23.59
N LYS A 77 -4.03 11.31 -23.53
CA LYS A 77 -3.89 10.42 -24.69
C LYS A 77 -5.01 10.58 -25.74
N LYS A 78 -6.18 11.12 -25.37
CA LYS A 78 -7.26 11.41 -26.33
C LYS A 78 -7.03 12.71 -27.12
N ASN A 79 -6.21 13.62 -26.59
CA ASN A 79 -5.99 14.96 -27.15
C ASN A 79 -4.62 15.09 -27.85
N ASN A 80 -3.91 13.97 -28.08
CA ASN A 80 -2.59 14.01 -28.68
C ASN A 80 -2.66 14.13 -30.21
N VAL A 81 -2.49 15.36 -30.72
CA VAL A 81 -2.39 15.68 -32.16
C VAL A 81 -1.42 14.75 -32.89
N SER A 82 -0.34 14.29 -32.22
CA SER A 82 0.62 13.36 -32.81
C SER A 82 0.05 11.95 -33.04
N ASP A 83 -0.91 11.49 -32.24
CA ASP A 83 -1.51 10.16 -32.40
C ASP A 83 -2.63 10.21 -33.45
N THR A 84 -3.45 11.26 -33.47
CA THR A 84 -4.42 11.52 -34.56
C THR A 84 -3.72 11.72 -35.92
N MET A 85 -2.50 12.25 -35.94
CA MET A 85 -1.67 12.36 -37.15
C MET A 85 -1.06 11.01 -37.61
N LYS A 86 -0.99 9.99 -36.73
CA LYS A 86 -0.56 8.64 -37.11
C LYS A 86 -1.67 7.86 -37.82
N GLU A 87 -2.92 8.02 -37.39
CA GLU A 87 -4.11 7.41 -38.03
C GLU A 87 -4.23 7.79 -39.52
N ILE A 88 -3.86 9.02 -39.88
CA ILE A 88 -3.93 9.51 -41.26
C ILE A 88 -2.85 8.81 -42.10
N THR A 89 -3.20 7.72 -42.76
CA THR A 89 -2.34 7.04 -43.73
C THR A 89 -2.32 7.82 -45.06
N GLY A 90 -1.22 7.69 -45.83
CA GLY A 90 -1.08 8.35 -47.14
C GLY A 90 -0.48 9.76 -47.16
N LEU A 91 -0.12 10.35 -46.01
CA LEU A 91 0.64 11.60 -45.94
C LEU A 91 2.13 11.35 -45.66
N ASP A 92 2.99 12.10 -46.34
CA ASP A 92 4.43 12.12 -46.07
C ASP A 92 4.76 12.68 -44.67
N GLN A 93 5.88 12.21 -44.09
CA GLN A 93 6.29 12.55 -42.74
C GLN A 93 6.71 14.03 -42.58
N HIS A 94 7.21 14.68 -43.63
CA HIS A 94 7.47 16.12 -43.61
C HIS A 94 6.17 16.93 -43.59
N THR A 95 5.19 16.53 -44.41
CA THR A 95 3.83 17.12 -44.43
C THR A 95 3.16 16.97 -43.06
N LYS A 96 3.25 15.78 -42.44
CA LYS A 96 2.76 15.53 -41.07
C LYS A 96 3.42 16.44 -40.04
N PHE A 97 4.75 16.62 -40.10
CA PHE A 97 5.46 17.51 -39.18
C PHE A 97 5.05 18.98 -39.33
N LYS A 98 4.92 19.47 -40.58
CA LYS A 98 4.38 20.82 -40.85
C LYS A 98 2.96 20.98 -40.31
N ALA A 99 2.08 20.01 -40.56
CA ALA A 99 0.71 20.01 -40.07
C ALA A 99 0.64 20.09 -38.54
N VAL A 100 1.35 19.22 -37.83
CA VAL A 100 1.44 19.25 -36.35
C VAL A 100 1.91 20.62 -35.86
N THR A 101 2.96 21.18 -36.48
CA THR A 101 3.48 22.51 -36.14
C THR A 101 2.42 23.59 -36.32
N LEU A 102 1.70 23.59 -37.45
CA LEU A 102 0.65 24.56 -37.74
C LEU A 102 -0.52 24.46 -36.76
N ILE A 103 -0.98 23.24 -36.45
CA ILE A 103 -2.07 22.99 -35.48
C ILE A 103 -1.73 23.57 -34.11
N TYR A 104 -0.50 23.40 -33.63
CA TYR A 104 -0.06 24.01 -32.37
C TYR A 104 0.10 25.53 -32.46
N SER A 105 0.57 26.09 -33.58
CA SER A 105 0.67 27.56 -33.74
C SER A 105 -0.68 28.27 -33.84
N LEU A 106 -1.73 27.55 -34.26
CA LEU A 106 -3.11 28.04 -34.32
C LEU A 106 -3.94 27.67 -33.08
N ASP A 107 -3.34 26.98 -32.10
CA ASP A 107 -4.00 26.33 -30.95
C ASP A 107 -5.25 25.48 -31.32
N MET A 108 -5.26 24.90 -32.52
CA MET A 108 -6.36 24.09 -33.05
C MET A 108 -6.33 22.62 -32.58
N LYS A 109 -5.56 22.30 -31.53
CA LYS A 109 -5.31 20.92 -31.08
C LYS A 109 -6.61 20.13 -30.78
N ASP A 110 -7.57 20.77 -30.14
CA ASP A 110 -8.80 20.13 -29.68
C ASP A 110 -9.78 19.94 -30.86
N VAL A 111 -9.97 20.98 -31.70
CA VAL A 111 -10.75 20.89 -32.94
C VAL A 111 -10.18 19.82 -33.89
N PHE A 112 -8.86 19.72 -33.99
CA PHE A 112 -8.21 18.72 -34.84
C PHE A 112 -8.37 17.29 -34.29
N ALA A 113 -8.47 17.13 -32.97
CA ALA A 113 -8.79 15.84 -32.35
C ALA A 113 -10.24 15.43 -32.63
N ASP A 114 -11.19 16.37 -32.60
CA ASP A 114 -12.62 16.10 -32.84
C ASP A 114 -12.97 15.81 -34.31
N MET A 115 -12.20 16.33 -35.28
CA MET A 115 -12.38 16.05 -36.71
C MET A 115 -12.19 14.57 -37.07
N SER A 116 -12.90 14.10 -38.11
CA SER A 116 -12.73 12.77 -38.70
C SER A 116 -11.36 12.62 -39.40
N VAL A 117 -10.95 11.38 -39.70
CA VAL A 117 -9.67 11.12 -40.42
C VAL A 117 -9.68 11.77 -41.81
N GLU A 118 -10.82 11.75 -42.49
CA GLU A 118 -11.05 12.36 -43.80
C GLU A 118 -11.02 13.89 -43.73
N GLU A 119 -11.68 14.48 -42.73
CA GLU A 119 -11.67 15.93 -42.50
C GLU A 119 -10.26 16.44 -42.18
N ARG A 120 -9.53 15.73 -41.30
CA ARG A 120 -8.12 16.02 -40.99
C ARG A 120 -7.26 15.95 -42.25
N PHE A 121 -7.44 14.93 -43.10
CA PHE A 121 -6.69 14.78 -44.35
C PHE A 121 -6.96 15.93 -45.33
N GLY A 122 -8.24 16.28 -45.56
CA GLY A 122 -8.63 17.41 -46.40
C GLY A 122 -8.13 18.76 -45.87
N TRP A 123 -8.18 18.97 -44.55
CA TRP A 123 -7.62 20.17 -43.91
C TRP A 123 -6.10 20.27 -44.13
N ILE A 124 -5.36 19.17 -43.98
CA ILE A 124 -3.91 19.14 -44.22
C ILE A 124 -3.61 19.45 -45.69
N GLN A 125 -4.32 18.82 -46.64
CA GLN A 125 -4.16 19.11 -48.06
C GLN A 125 -4.44 20.59 -48.40
N THR A 126 -5.39 21.22 -47.70
CA THR A 126 -5.74 22.63 -47.94
C THR A 126 -4.72 23.61 -47.34
N ASN A 127 -4.07 23.26 -46.22
CA ASN A 127 -3.22 24.18 -45.45
C ASN A 127 -1.70 23.95 -45.59
N ILE A 128 -1.27 22.78 -46.08
CA ILE A 128 0.15 22.36 -46.12
C ILE A 128 0.67 22.13 -47.55
N SER A 129 -0.20 22.23 -48.57
CA SER A 129 0.17 22.10 -49.99
C SER A 129 1.14 23.17 -50.49
#